data_AF-A0A9E1N7S0-F1
#
_entry.id   AF-A0A9E1N7S0-F1
#
_cell.length_a   1.000
_cell.length_b   1.000
_cell.length_c   1.000
_cell.angle_alpha   90.00
_cell.angle_beta   90.00
_cell.angle_gamma   90.00
#
_symmetry.space_group_name_H-M   'P 1'
#
loop_
_entity.id
_entity.type
_entity.pdbx_description
1 polymer ?
#
loop_
_entity_poly.entity_id
_entity_poly.type
_entity_poly.pdbx_seq_one_letter_code
_entity_poly.pdbx_strand_id
1 'polypeptide(L)'
;MNNFKKFFIFLFILATPFSAFASANLDLWKRNQFNYGPCGHCAPLLSFPGNKDRTDFREYSLQTRDGYFTINMSGPKGTAVTLFGQEGFATNNGYLVIVKEDDKDIEITDLEGFSPGKWTTVKDDYYGNYSAFYIPYQNFKSLIASIKWGKGPQSGTVK
;
A
#
# COMPACT_ATOMS: atom_id res chain seq x y z
N MET A 1 36.10 -48.45 31.19
CA MET A 1 35.56 -48.68 29.83
C MET A 1 34.05 -48.55 29.90
N ASN A 2 33.54 -47.34 29.69
CA ASN A 2 32.98 -46.81 28.43
C ASN A 2 31.48 -47.13 28.33
N ASN A 3 30.63 -46.25 28.87
CA ASN A 3 29.98 -45.13 28.16
C ASN A 3 28.64 -45.54 27.54
N PHE A 4 27.58 -45.55 28.34
CA PHE A 4 26.20 -45.46 27.84
C PHE A 4 25.48 -44.32 28.59
N LYS A 5 25.99 -43.10 28.39
CA LYS A 5 25.38 -41.88 28.94
C LYS A 5 24.34 -41.36 27.96
N LYS A 6 23.09 -41.36 28.44
CA LYS A 6 22.06 -40.34 28.19
C LYS A 6 21.85 -39.92 26.73
N PHE A 7 20.93 -40.57 26.05
CA PHE A 7 20.31 -40.06 24.82
C PHE A 7 18.85 -39.65 25.10
N PHE A 8 18.69 -38.59 25.89
CA PHE A 8 17.41 -37.93 26.12
C PHE A 8 17.69 -36.42 26.17
N ILE A 9 17.96 -35.82 25.02
CA ILE A 9 18.10 -34.37 24.91
C ILE A 9 17.30 -33.91 23.69
N PHE A 10 16.10 -33.41 24.00
CA PHE A 10 15.44 -32.28 23.37
C PHE A 10 15.25 -32.32 21.84
N LEU A 11 14.24 -33.08 21.40
CA LEU A 11 13.50 -32.75 20.17
C LEU A 11 12.37 -31.75 20.49
N PHE A 12 12.70 -30.61 21.11
CA PHE A 12 11.86 -29.41 21.04
C PHE A 12 12.33 -28.63 19.80
N ILE A 13 12.10 -29.21 18.63
CA ILE A 13 12.13 -28.41 17.40
C ILE A 13 10.97 -27.45 17.56
N LEU A 14 11.32 -26.17 17.72
CA LEU A 14 10.42 -25.03 17.75
C LEU A 14 9.39 -25.16 16.61
N ALA A 15 8.22 -25.71 16.94
CA ALA A 15 7.00 -25.40 16.23
C ALA A 15 6.60 -23.98 16.61
N THR A 16 7.45 -22.99 16.34
CA THR A 16 6.96 -21.63 16.16
C THR A 16 6.10 -21.72 14.92
N PRO A 17 4.78 -21.47 14.99
CA PRO A 17 4.05 -21.22 13.77
C PRO A 17 4.80 -20.07 13.12
N PHE A 18 5.48 -20.34 12.00
CA PHE A 18 5.76 -19.28 11.05
C PHE A 18 4.37 -18.85 10.62
N SER A 19 3.81 -17.88 11.35
CA SER A 19 2.68 -17.11 10.87
C SER A 19 3.11 -16.71 9.48
N ALA A 20 2.49 -17.29 8.46
CA ALA A 20 2.72 -16.90 7.09
C ALA A 20 2.36 -15.43 7.07
N PHE A 21 3.38 -14.56 7.14
CA PHE A 21 3.18 -13.13 7.02
C PHE A 21 2.56 -12.96 5.66
N ALA A 22 1.26 -12.64 5.63
CA ALA A 22 0.57 -12.37 4.38
C ALA A 22 1.39 -11.31 3.64
N SER A 23 1.86 -11.67 2.44
CA SER A 23 2.67 -10.74 1.66
C SER A 23 1.81 -9.52 1.34
N ALA A 24 2.26 -8.34 1.78
CA ALA A 24 1.61 -7.10 1.40
C ALA A 24 1.67 -6.89 -0.12
N ASN A 25 0.63 -6.30 -0.68
CA ASN A 25 0.59 -5.89 -2.08
C ASN A 25 -0.25 -4.61 -2.21
N LEU A 26 0.15 -3.75 -3.12
CA LEU A 26 -0.63 -2.58 -3.52
C LEU A 26 -0.96 -2.71 -5.00
N ASP A 27 -2.24 -2.76 -5.29
CA ASP A 27 -2.79 -2.74 -6.64
C ASP A 27 -3.28 -1.32 -6.95
N LEU A 28 -2.69 -0.70 -7.96
CA LEU A 28 -3.01 0.63 -8.43
C LEU A 28 -3.76 0.52 -9.76
N TRP A 29 -5.02 0.92 -9.77
CA TRP A 29 -5.90 0.89 -10.93
C TRP A 29 -5.99 2.27 -11.56
N LYS A 30 -5.59 2.42 -12.84
CA LYS A 30 -5.79 3.66 -13.59
C LYS A 30 -7.17 3.64 -14.26
N ARG A 31 -8.19 4.13 -13.57
CA ARG A 31 -9.56 4.24 -14.09
C ARG A 31 -9.65 5.40 -15.08
N ASN A 32 -10.38 5.23 -16.17
CA ASN A 32 -10.76 6.31 -17.06
C ASN A 32 -12.23 6.16 -17.45
N GLN A 33 -13.03 7.19 -17.19
CA GLN A 33 -14.46 7.22 -17.50
C GLN A 33 -14.76 7.16 -19.01
N PHE A 34 -13.76 7.44 -19.85
CA PHE A 34 -13.89 7.44 -21.31
C PHE A 34 -13.31 6.17 -21.98
N ASN A 35 -12.53 5.36 -21.25
CA ASN A 35 -12.00 4.11 -21.80
C ASN A 35 -13.00 2.98 -21.58
N TYR A 36 -13.85 2.76 -22.59
CA TYR A 36 -14.73 1.61 -22.72
C TYR A 36 -14.05 0.54 -23.58
N GLY A 37 -13.66 -0.59 -22.98
CA GLY A 37 -13.12 -1.77 -23.67
C GLY A 37 -14.12 -2.93 -23.73
N PRO A 38 -13.77 -4.06 -24.37
CA PRO A 38 -14.62 -5.27 -24.46
C PRO A 38 -14.96 -5.92 -23.10
N CYS A 39 -14.25 -5.54 -22.04
CA CYS A 39 -14.48 -5.86 -20.62
C CYS A 39 -15.24 -4.75 -19.86
N GLY A 40 -15.72 -3.70 -20.54
CA GLY A 40 -16.19 -2.45 -19.92
C GLY A 40 -15.02 -1.58 -19.45
N HIS A 41 -14.96 -1.29 -18.14
CA HIS A 41 -13.94 -0.43 -17.52
C HIS A 41 -12.61 -1.17 -17.26
N CYS A 42 -11.95 -1.68 -18.31
CA CYS A 42 -10.57 -2.16 -18.14
C CYS A 42 -9.65 -0.99 -17.78
N ALA A 43 -9.35 -0.88 -16.50
CA ALA A 43 -8.30 -0.01 -16.02
C ALA A 43 -6.97 -0.78 -16.03
N PRO A 44 -5.88 -0.21 -16.57
CA PRO A 44 -4.56 -0.74 -16.34
C PRO A 44 -4.34 -0.97 -14.84
N LEU A 45 -3.95 -2.20 -14.49
CA LEU A 45 -3.62 -2.62 -13.14
C LEU A 45 -2.10 -2.67 -13.01
N LEU A 46 -1.56 -1.96 -12.02
CA LEU A 46 -0.19 -2.10 -11.59
C LEU A 46 -0.16 -2.76 -10.22
N SER A 47 0.53 -3.88 -10.10
CA SER A 47 0.71 -4.57 -8.83
C SER A 47 2.12 -4.34 -8.29
N PHE A 48 2.19 -3.84 -7.07
CA PHE A 48 3.42 -3.54 -6.37
C PHE A 48 3.52 -4.43 -5.13
N PRO A 49 4.46 -5.39 -5.11
CA PRO A 49 4.68 -6.21 -3.92
C PRO A 49 5.24 -5.38 -2.77
N GLY A 50 4.91 -5.80 -1.54
CA GLY A 50 5.44 -5.24 -0.30
C GLY A 50 6.96 -5.11 -0.28
N ASN A 51 7.45 -4.05 0.35
CA ASN A 51 8.89 -3.72 0.50
C ASN A 51 9.63 -3.49 -0.82
N LYS A 52 8.91 -3.28 -1.94
CA LYS A 52 9.50 -2.89 -3.23
C LYS A 52 9.01 -1.49 -3.59
N ASP A 53 9.79 -0.50 -3.19
CA ASP A 53 9.53 0.90 -3.55
C ASP A 53 9.62 1.12 -5.07
N ARG A 54 8.93 2.14 -5.56
CA ARG A 54 8.90 2.54 -6.97
C ARG A 54 9.10 4.03 -7.09
N THR A 55 10.26 4.43 -7.59
CA THR A 55 10.63 5.84 -7.74
C THR A 55 9.91 6.53 -8.89
N ASP A 56 9.46 5.78 -9.89
CA ASP A 56 8.74 6.31 -11.03
C ASP A 56 7.92 5.20 -11.70
N PHE A 57 7.02 5.59 -12.61
CA PHE A 57 6.20 4.70 -13.41
C PHE A 57 6.54 4.76 -14.90
N ARG A 58 7.77 5.16 -15.28
CA ARG A 58 8.12 5.34 -16.71
C ARG A 58 8.06 4.04 -17.50
N GLU A 59 8.23 2.91 -16.83
CA GLU A 59 8.05 1.57 -17.41
C GLU A 59 6.58 1.24 -17.75
N TYR A 60 5.64 2.01 -17.19
CA TYR A 60 4.21 1.87 -17.43
C TYR A 60 3.73 3.00 -18.33
N SER A 61 2.99 2.67 -19.39
CA SER A 61 2.40 3.65 -20.30
C SER A 61 1.18 4.36 -19.68
N LEU A 62 1.37 4.96 -18.50
CA LEU A 62 0.33 5.61 -17.67
C LEU A 62 0.48 7.13 -17.60
N GLN A 63 1.35 7.68 -18.44
CA GLN A 63 1.68 9.11 -18.46
C GLN A 63 0.59 9.96 -19.10
N THR A 64 -0.46 9.35 -19.65
CA THR A 64 -1.63 10.11 -20.09
C THR A 64 -2.33 10.68 -18.85
N ARG A 65 -2.53 12.02 -18.85
CA ARG A 65 -3.11 12.76 -17.70
C ARG A 65 -4.61 12.51 -17.54
N ASP A 66 -5.21 11.71 -18.40
CA ASP A 66 -6.60 11.31 -18.33
C ASP A 66 -6.83 10.31 -17.19
N GLY A 67 -8.07 10.21 -16.72
CA GLY A 67 -8.45 9.27 -15.68
C GLY A 67 -7.90 9.58 -14.29
N TYR A 68 -8.10 8.66 -13.36
CA TYR A 68 -7.74 8.76 -11.95
C TYR A 68 -7.36 7.38 -11.40
N PHE A 69 -6.60 7.39 -10.32
CA PHE A 69 -6.17 6.18 -9.65
C PHE A 69 -7.13 5.77 -8.54
N THR A 70 -7.39 4.47 -8.44
CA THR A 70 -7.98 3.82 -7.26
C THR A 70 -7.00 2.76 -6.77
N ILE A 71 -7.12 2.33 -5.52
CA ILE A 71 -6.22 1.32 -4.97
C ILE A 71 -6.94 0.18 -4.29
N ASN A 72 -6.32 -1.00 -4.35
CA ASN A 72 -6.61 -2.11 -3.46
C ASN A 72 -5.31 -2.45 -2.73
N MET A 73 -5.38 -2.72 -1.43
CA MET A 73 -4.17 -2.99 -0.64
C MET A 73 -4.39 -4.14 0.33
N SER A 74 -3.54 -5.16 0.21
CA SER A 74 -3.50 -6.34 1.05
C SER A 74 -2.27 -6.34 1.96
N GLY A 75 -2.30 -7.20 2.98
CA GLY A 75 -1.25 -7.35 3.97
C GLY A 75 -1.79 -7.30 5.41
N PRO A 76 -0.95 -7.57 6.41
CA PRO A 76 -1.38 -7.51 7.80
C PRO A 76 -1.69 -6.08 8.27
N LYS A 77 -2.37 -5.98 9.41
CA LYS A 77 -2.53 -4.74 10.17
C LYS A 77 -1.17 -4.03 10.33
N GLY A 78 -1.17 -2.72 10.16
CA GLY A 78 0.02 -1.89 10.25
C GLY A 78 0.83 -1.81 8.96
N THR A 79 0.51 -2.60 7.93
CA THR A 79 1.05 -2.38 6.58
C THR A 79 0.74 -0.94 6.18
N ALA A 80 1.76 -0.23 5.70
CA ALA A 80 1.65 1.17 5.33
C ALA A 80 2.26 1.41 3.97
N VAL A 81 1.69 2.35 3.22
CA VAL A 81 2.20 2.79 1.92
C VAL A 81 1.98 4.28 1.77
N THR A 82 2.89 4.95 1.07
CA THR A 82 2.77 6.36 0.70
C THR A 82 2.75 6.47 -0.82
N LEU A 83 1.69 7.10 -1.34
CA LEU A 83 1.55 7.47 -2.74
C LEU A 83 2.00 8.92 -2.92
N PHE A 84 2.78 9.21 -3.95
CA PHE A 84 3.28 10.55 -4.24
C PHE A 84 2.82 11.01 -5.62
N GLY A 85 2.42 12.28 -5.74
CA GLY A 85 2.03 12.90 -7.00
C GLY A 85 3.21 13.28 -7.92
N GLN A 86 4.43 12.90 -7.52
CA GLN A 86 5.66 13.18 -8.24
C GLN A 86 6.62 11.99 -8.12
N GLU A 87 7.49 11.84 -9.11
CA GLU A 87 8.58 10.86 -9.09
C GLU A 87 9.56 11.13 -7.94
N GLY A 88 10.35 10.12 -7.58
CA GLY A 88 11.42 10.19 -6.59
C GLY A 88 10.94 10.44 -5.15
N PHE A 89 9.68 10.11 -4.84
CA PHE A 89 9.07 10.36 -3.53
C PHE A 89 9.00 11.85 -3.15
N ALA A 90 9.03 12.73 -4.15
CA ALA A 90 8.92 14.16 -3.92
C ALA A 90 7.51 14.55 -3.45
N THR A 91 7.43 15.52 -2.55
CA THR A 91 6.20 15.90 -1.86
C THR A 91 5.51 17.12 -2.46
N ASN A 92 6.12 17.77 -3.44
CA ASN A 92 5.65 19.06 -3.98
C ASN A 92 4.29 18.93 -4.69
N ASN A 93 4.00 17.75 -5.26
CA ASN A 93 2.73 17.45 -5.88
C ASN A 93 1.79 16.66 -4.96
N GLY A 94 1.91 16.85 -3.65
CA GLY A 94 1.09 16.16 -2.66
C GLY A 94 1.49 14.71 -2.45
N TYR A 95 0.98 14.14 -1.36
CA TYR A 95 1.18 12.74 -1.02
C TYR A 95 0.06 12.23 -0.10
N LEU A 96 -0.18 10.92 -0.17
CA LEU A 96 -1.18 10.22 0.63
C LEU A 96 -0.51 9.05 1.32
N VAL A 97 -0.50 9.07 2.65
CA VAL A 97 -0.08 7.93 3.49
C VAL A 97 -1.32 7.12 3.85
N ILE A 98 -1.26 5.81 3.70
CA ILE A 98 -2.31 4.86 4.06
C ILE A 98 -1.71 3.81 5.00
N VAL A 99 -2.43 3.47 6.06
CA VAL A 99 -2.05 2.46 7.06
C VAL A 99 -3.23 1.55 7.32
N LYS A 100 -3.06 0.23 7.17
CA LYS A 100 -4.11 -0.75 7.50
C LYS A 100 -4.31 -0.82 9.01
N GLU A 101 -5.57 -0.81 9.45
CA GLU A 101 -5.94 -0.92 10.87
C GLU A 101 -6.39 -2.34 11.27
N ASP A 102 -6.56 -3.22 10.28
CA ASP A 102 -6.84 -4.65 10.43
C ASP A 102 -6.21 -5.46 9.27
N ASP A 103 -6.44 -6.78 9.28
CA ASP A 103 -5.87 -7.72 8.30
C ASP A 103 -6.74 -7.90 7.04
N LYS A 104 -7.88 -7.20 6.92
CA LYS A 104 -8.76 -7.30 5.74
C LYS A 104 -8.25 -6.41 4.62
N ASP A 105 -8.37 -6.82 3.37
CA ASP A 105 -8.02 -5.99 2.21
C ASP A 105 -8.84 -4.70 2.17
N ILE A 106 -8.20 -3.59 1.79
CA ILE A 106 -8.86 -2.28 1.67
C ILE A 106 -9.02 -1.90 0.21
N GLU A 107 -10.07 -1.16 -0.10
CA GLU A 107 -10.28 -0.49 -1.38
C GLU A 107 -10.45 1.01 -1.12
N ILE A 108 -9.76 1.84 -1.90
CA ILE A 108 -9.94 3.30 -1.86
C ILE A 108 -10.20 3.80 -3.28
N THR A 109 -11.41 4.31 -3.49
CA THR A 109 -11.90 4.78 -4.79
C THR A 109 -11.75 6.29 -4.99
N ASP A 110 -11.62 7.05 -3.90
CA ASP A 110 -11.32 8.49 -3.93
C ASP A 110 -10.07 8.81 -3.11
N LEU A 111 -8.95 9.03 -3.79
CA LEU A 111 -7.66 9.36 -3.15
C LEU A 111 -7.59 10.80 -2.63
N GLU A 112 -8.60 11.63 -2.92
CA GLU A 112 -8.66 13.05 -2.50
C GLU A 112 -9.72 13.30 -1.43
N GLY A 113 -10.49 12.28 -1.04
CA GLY A 113 -11.61 12.38 -0.10
C GLY A 113 -11.24 12.59 1.37
N PHE A 114 -9.97 12.88 1.67
CA PHE A 114 -9.45 12.98 3.04
C PHE A 114 -9.24 14.44 3.47
N SER A 115 -9.36 14.69 4.78
CA SER A 115 -9.09 16.02 5.34
C SER A 115 -7.59 16.37 5.22
N PRO A 116 -7.24 17.51 4.61
CA PRO A 116 -5.84 17.92 4.47
C PRO A 116 -5.09 18.03 5.80
N GLY A 117 -3.88 17.47 5.85
CA GLY A 117 -2.94 17.61 6.97
C GLY A 117 -3.39 16.98 8.29
N LYS A 118 -4.37 16.07 8.25
CA LYS A 118 -4.90 15.38 9.43
C LYS A 118 -5.00 13.88 9.16
N TRP A 119 -4.84 13.09 10.21
CA TRP A 119 -5.17 11.67 10.16
C TRP A 119 -6.68 11.48 10.15
N THR A 120 -7.17 10.70 9.18
CA THR A 120 -8.56 10.27 9.09
C THR A 120 -8.59 8.75 9.20
N THR A 121 -9.36 8.22 10.15
CA THR A 121 -9.65 6.79 10.22
C THR A 121 -10.94 6.51 9.46
N VAL A 122 -10.88 5.58 8.52
CA VAL A 122 -12.03 5.09 7.76
C VAL A 122 -12.39 3.71 8.31
N LYS A 123 -13.67 3.57 8.64
CA LYS A 123 -14.26 2.29 9.00
C LYS A 123 -15.14 1.81 7.86
N ASP A 124 -14.93 0.58 7.43
CA ASP A 124 -15.70 -0.05 6.35
C ASP A 124 -16.28 -1.37 6.85
N ASP A 125 -17.57 -1.59 6.58
CA ASP A 125 -18.27 -2.79 7.04
C ASP A 125 -17.95 -4.01 6.16
N TYR A 126 -17.57 -3.78 4.90
CA TYR A 126 -17.30 -4.81 3.89
C TYR A 126 -15.81 -5.02 3.68
N TYR A 127 -15.05 -3.94 3.51
CA TYR A 127 -13.61 -3.94 3.35
C TYR A 127 -12.88 -3.76 4.69
N GLY A 128 -11.56 -3.70 4.66
CA GLY A 128 -10.75 -3.44 5.85
C GLY A 128 -10.76 -1.98 6.29
N ASN A 129 -10.49 -1.78 7.57
CA ASN A 129 -10.33 -0.46 8.16
C ASN A 129 -8.93 0.09 7.86
N TYR A 130 -8.82 1.40 7.71
CA TYR A 130 -7.53 2.05 7.50
C TYR A 130 -7.50 3.47 8.06
N SER A 131 -6.28 3.97 8.26
CA SER A 131 -6.01 5.37 8.56
C SER A 131 -5.25 6.00 7.41
N ALA A 132 -5.61 7.23 7.05
CA ALA A 132 -5.00 7.98 5.97
C ALA A 132 -4.54 9.37 6.42
N PHE A 133 -3.43 9.84 5.86
CA PHE A 133 -2.94 11.22 6.01
C PHE A 133 -2.65 11.80 4.65
N TYR A 134 -3.31 12.90 4.30
CA TYR A 134 -3.28 13.47 2.97
C TYR A 134 -2.73 14.89 2.97
N ILE A 135 -1.71 15.15 2.15
CA ILE A 135 -1.28 16.50 1.77
C ILE A 135 -1.73 16.75 0.34
N PRO A 136 -2.65 17.72 0.12
CA PRO A 136 -3.32 17.86 -1.15
C PRO A 136 -2.45 18.50 -2.23
N TYR A 137 -2.79 18.19 -3.46
CA TYR A 137 -2.35 18.89 -4.66
C TYR A 137 -3.46 18.84 -5.72
N GLN A 138 -3.43 19.76 -6.67
CA GLN A 138 -4.44 19.82 -7.72
C GLN A 138 -4.42 18.55 -8.58
N ASN A 139 -5.56 17.84 -8.64
CA ASN A 139 -5.74 16.58 -9.38
C ASN A 139 -4.76 15.47 -8.93
N PHE A 140 -4.40 15.43 -7.65
CA PHE A 140 -3.53 14.41 -7.06
C PHE A 140 -3.93 12.98 -7.45
N LYS A 141 -5.23 12.65 -7.45
CA LYS A 141 -5.71 11.31 -7.84
C LYS A 141 -5.32 10.90 -9.25
N SER A 142 -4.99 11.84 -10.12
CA SER A 142 -4.56 11.59 -11.50
C SER A 142 -3.04 11.60 -11.67
N LEU A 143 -2.29 11.99 -10.64
CA LEU A 143 -0.87 12.33 -10.70
C LEU A 143 0.05 11.35 -9.95
N ILE A 144 -0.47 10.24 -9.42
CA ILE A 144 0.37 9.27 -8.72
C ILE A 144 1.50 8.81 -9.64
N ALA A 145 2.73 9.03 -9.20
CA ALA A 145 3.94 8.85 -10.00
C ALA A 145 5.02 8.05 -9.28
N SER A 146 4.96 7.92 -7.95
CA SER A 146 5.85 7.05 -7.18
C SER A 146 5.18 6.51 -5.93
N ILE A 147 5.69 5.38 -5.42
CA ILE A 147 5.17 4.66 -4.27
C ILE A 147 6.30 4.26 -3.35
N LYS A 148 6.15 4.54 -2.06
CA LYS A 148 7.07 4.07 -1.02
C LYS A 148 6.34 3.28 0.05
N TRP A 149 6.82 2.09 0.38
CA TRP A 149 6.31 1.33 1.52
C TRP A 149 6.70 2.01 2.83
N GLY A 150 5.79 1.98 3.81
CA GLY A 150 5.92 2.67 5.08
C GLY A 150 5.24 4.04 5.13
N LYS A 151 5.40 4.73 6.27
CA LYS A 151 4.70 5.99 6.61
C LYS A 151 5.33 7.27 6.00
N GLY A 152 6.18 7.13 4.98
CA GLY A 152 6.68 8.26 4.18
C GLY A 152 7.40 9.36 4.99
N PRO A 153 7.40 10.62 4.50
CA PRO A 153 8.06 11.77 5.15
C PRO A 153 7.53 12.09 6.56
N GLN A 154 6.35 11.55 6.92
CA GLN A 154 5.77 11.64 8.28
C GLN A 154 6.38 10.62 9.25
N SER A 155 7.37 9.82 8.82
CA SER A 155 8.18 8.97 9.72
C SER A 155 9.13 9.77 10.62
N GLY A 156 9.13 11.11 10.55
CA GLY A 156 9.86 11.98 11.46
C GLY A 156 8.94 13.00 12.13
N THR A 157 8.38 12.66 13.29
CA THR A 157 8.34 13.46 14.53
C THR A 157 7.38 12.82 15.54
N VAL A 158 7.89 11.85 16.30
CA VAL A 158 7.70 11.83 17.75
C VAL A 158 9.10 11.64 18.32
N LYS A 159 9.72 12.75 18.76
CA LYS A 159 10.78 12.75 19.76
C LYS A 159 10.16 13.30 21.03
#